data_AF-A0AAF0ZV75-F1
#
_entry.id   AF-A0AAF0ZV75-F1
#
_cell.length_a   1.000
_cell.length_b   1.000
_cell.length_c   1.000
_cell.angle_alpha   90.00
_cell.angle_beta   90.00
_cell.angle_gamma   90.00
#
_symmetry.space_group_name_H-M   'P 1'
#
loop_
_entity.id
_entity.type
_entity.pdbx_description
1 polymer ?
#
loop_
_entity_poly.entity_id
_entity_poly.type
_entity_poly.pdbx_seq_one_letter_code
_entity_poly.pdbx_strand_id
1 'polypeptide(L)'
;YIHISAEGLILIDQLKDFIIEVIEEKSKFSSKFSPTYEKPYTQRIDNLKMVEGYQPPKLQQFDGKGNPEQHIAHFIETCNDGGTHISNLIL
;
A
#
# COMPACT_ATOMS: atom_id res chain seq x y z
N TYR A 1 -23.77 -6.52 25.78
CA TYR A 1 -24.84 -5.61 26.28
C TYR A 1 -24.26 -4.83 27.45
N ILE A 2 -24.21 -3.50 27.35
CA ILE A 2 -23.68 -2.64 28.43
C ILE A 2 -24.78 -2.50 29.49
N HIS A 3 -24.48 -2.83 30.73
CA HIS A 3 -25.43 -2.67 31.84
C HIS A 3 -25.24 -1.26 32.42
N ILE A 4 -26.26 -0.42 32.28
CA ILE A 4 -26.22 0.96 32.74
C ILE A 4 -26.84 1.00 34.14
N SER A 5 -26.14 1.55 35.13
CA SER A 5 -26.71 1.78 36.47
C SER A 5 -27.92 2.72 36.39
N ALA A 6 -28.83 2.67 37.37
CA ALA A 6 -29.97 3.60 37.47
C ALA A 6 -29.55 5.09 37.44
N GLU A 7 -28.28 5.38 37.70
CA GLU A 7 -27.65 6.71 37.68
C GLU A 7 -27.03 7.08 36.31
N GLY A 8 -27.18 6.24 35.28
CA GLY A 8 -26.56 6.47 33.96
C GLY A 8 -25.06 6.20 33.92
N LEU A 9 -24.48 5.67 34.99
CA LEU A 9 -23.05 5.38 35.08
C LEU A 9 -22.73 3.99 34.51
N ILE A 10 -21.68 3.93 33.71
CA ILE A 10 -21.11 2.70 33.18
C ILE A 10 -19.94 2.31 34.10
N LEU A 11 -19.94 1.06 34.58
CA LEU A 11 -18.84 0.56 35.39
C LEU A 11 -17.57 0.45 34.53
N ILE A 12 -16.43 0.89 35.06
CA ILE A 12 -15.15 0.94 34.33
C ILE A 12 -14.78 -0.44 33.76
N ASP A 13 -15.06 -1.50 34.50
CA ASP A 13 -14.73 -2.87 34.07
C ASP A 13 -15.57 -3.31 32.87
N GLN A 14 -16.86 -2.97 32.84
CA GLN A 14 -17.73 -3.27 31.69
C GLN A 14 -17.32 -2.50 30.43
N LEU A 15 -16.84 -1.27 30.60
CA LEU A 15 -16.31 -0.48 29.49
C LEU A 15 -15.01 -1.08 28.95
N LYS A 16 -14.11 -1.52 29.83
CA LYS A 16 -12.85 -2.18 29.43
C LYS A 16 -13.12 -3.47 28.66
N ASP A 17 -14.01 -4.33 29.17
CA ASP A 17 -14.37 -5.59 28.51
C ASP A 17 -14.96 -5.36 27.12
N PHE A 18 -15.86 -4.37 26.99
CA PHE A 18 -16.43 -3.99 25.70
C PHE A 18 -15.37 -3.49 24.70
N ILE A 19 -14.43 -2.66 25.15
CA ILE A 19 -13.34 -2.17 24.28
C ILE A 19 -12.47 -3.32 23.80
N ILE A 20 -12.12 -4.26 24.69
CA ILE A 20 -11.32 -5.45 24.35
C ILE A 20 -12.06 -6.31 23.31
N GLU A 21 -13.35 -6.59 23.54
CA GLU A 21 -14.19 -7.38 22.64
C GLU A 21 -14.24 -6.77 21.23
N VAL A 22 -14.49 -5.46 21.13
CA VAL A 22 -14.58 -4.74 19.84
C VAL A 22 -13.23 -4.75 19.10
N ILE A 23 -12.11 -4.63 19.81
CA ILE A 23 -10.77 -4.68 19.21
C ILE A 23 -10.46 -6.10 18.72
N GLU A 24 -10.76 -7.12 19.51
CA GLU A 24 -10.55 -8.51 19.12
C GLU A 24 -11.40 -8.93 17.93
N GLU A 25 -12.66 -8.50 17.88
CA GLU A 25 -13.57 -8.75 16.76
C GLU A 25 -13.00 -8.13 15.46
N LYS A 26 -12.58 -6.86 15.51
CA LYS A 26 -11.98 -6.18 14.36
C LYS A 26 -10.65 -6.79 13.93
N SER A 27 -9.83 -7.24 14.88
CA SER A 27 -8.54 -7.89 14.60
C SER A 27 -8.73 -9.24 13.90
N LYS A 28 -9.67 -10.07 14.37
CA LYS A 28 -10.04 -11.35 13.73
C LYS A 28 -10.54 -11.15 12.29
N PHE A 29 -11.24 -10.03 12.02
CA PHE A 29 -11.65 -9.65 10.67
C PHE A 29 -10.51 -9.10 9.80
N SER A 30 -9.57 -8.37 10.40
CA SER A 30 -8.41 -7.80 9.71
C SER A 30 -7.42 -8.86 9.22
N SER A 31 -7.41 -10.07 9.80
CA SER A 31 -6.52 -11.17 9.39
C SER A 31 -6.88 -11.81 8.04
N LYS A 32 -8.02 -11.45 7.42
CA LYS A 32 -8.46 -12.06 6.15
C LYS A 32 -8.24 -11.19 4.90
N PHE A 33 -7.72 -9.98 5.06
CA PHE A 33 -7.38 -9.11 3.94
C PHE A 33 -5.87 -8.93 3.86
N SER A 34 -5.16 -9.97 3.42
CA SER A 34 -4.12 -9.68 2.44
C SER A 34 -4.88 -9.45 1.13
N PRO A 35 -5.04 -8.21 0.64
CA PRO A 35 -5.43 -8.06 -0.74
C PRO A 35 -4.33 -8.79 -1.54
N THR A 36 -4.65 -9.94 -2.11
CA THR A 36 -3.88 -10.43 -3.25
C THR A 36 -3.91 -9.28 -4.21
N TYR A 37 -2.76 -8.63 -4.38
CA TYR A 37 -2.66 -7.44 -5.21
C TYR A 37 -3.17 -7.81 -6.61
N GLU A 38 -4.38 -7.36 -6.92
CA GLU A 38 -4.94 -7.49 -8.25
C GLU A 38 -4.44 -6.30 -9.06
N LYS A 39 -3.67 -6.61 -10.09
CA LYS A 39 -3.18 -5.61 -11.03
C LYS A 39 -4.39 -4.86 -11.61
N PRO A 40 -4.42 -3.51 -11.58
CA PRO A 40 -5.56 -2.72 -12.06
C PRO A 40 -5.68 -2.70 -13.60
N TYR A 41 -4.98 -3.59 -14.30
CA TYR A 41 -4.91 -3.66 -15.74
C TYR A 41 -5.17 -5.09 -16.23
N THR A 42 -5.70 -5.19 -17.45
CA THR A 42 -5.99 -6.48 -18.09
C THR A 42 -4.71 -7.25 -18.44
N GLN A 43 -4.84 -8.57 -18.61
CA GLN A 43 -3.75 -9.46 -19.06
C GLN A 43 -3.11 -9.02 -20.38
N ARG A 44 -3.78 -8.20 -21.21
CA ARG A 44 -3.21 -7.62 -22.43
C ARG A 44 -1.90 -6.88 -22.16
N ILE A 45 -1.77 -6.19 -21.02
CA ILE A 45 -0.56 -5.45 -20.65
C ILE A 45 0.58 -6.40 -20.32
N ASP A 46 0.30 -7.50 -19.62
CA ASP A 46 1.31 -8.53 -19.32
C ASP A 46 1.81 -9.24 -20.59
N ASN A 47 0.98 -9.31 -21.62
CA ASN A 47 1.33 -9.92 -22.92
C ASN A 47 2.09 -8.96 -23.86
N LEU A 48 2.29 -7.69 -23.49
CA LEU A 48 3.09 -6.76 -24.30
C LEU A 48 4.57 -7.16 -24.22
N LYS A 49 5.19 -7.38 -25.38
CA LYS A 49 6.63 -7.59 -25.45
C LYS A 49 7.33 -6.26 -25.21
N MET A 50 8.29 -6.25 -24.29
CA MET A 50 9.18 -5.10 -24.12
C MET A 50 9.97 -4.85 -25.39
N VAL A 51 10.19 -3.56 -25.69
CA VAL A 51 11.00 -3.12 -26.83
C VAL A 51 12.40 -3.68 -26.72
N GLU A 52 12.99 -4.05 -27.84
CA GLU A 52 14.39 -4.45 -27.89
C GLU A 52 15.28 -3.29 -27.40
N GLY A 53 16.13 -3.57 -26.41
CA GLY A 53 16.94 -2.54 -25.74
C GLY A 53 16.27 -1.86 -24.54
N TYR A 54 15.02 -2.20 -24.19
CA TYR A 54 14.43 -1.71 -22.94
C TYR A 54 15.26 -2.17 -21.74
N GLN A 55 15.68 -1.21 -20.91
CA GLN A 55 16.35 -1.46 -19.65
C GLN A 55 15.40 -1.07 -18.52
N PRO A 56 14.96 -2.02 -17.68
CA PRO A 56 14.16 -1.71 -16.51
C PRO A 56 14.87 -0.70 -15.60
N PRO A 57 14.18 0.38 -15.17
CA PRO A 57 14.74 1.34 -14.23
C PRO A 57 15.17 0.65 -12.94
N LYS A 58 16.40 0.91 -12.48
CA LYS A 58 17.00 0.23 -11.34
C LYS A 58 16.57 0.85 -10.01
N LEU A 59 15.27 0.86 -9.74
CA LEU A 59 14.67 1.45 -8.53
C LEU A 59 15.18 0.82 -7.22
N GLN A 60 15.70 -0.40 -7.28
CA GLN A 60 16.26 -1.12 -6.13
C GLN A 60 17.69 -0.68 -5.74
N GLN A 61 18.37 0.11 -6.59
CA GLN A 61 19.75 0.54 -6.32
C GLN A 61 19.85 1.75 -5.38
N PHE A 62 18.72 2.21 -4.85
CA PHE A 62 18.70 3.28 -3.87
C PHE A 62 19.17 2.76 -2.50
N ASP A 63 20.22 3.36 -1.95
CA ASP A 63 20.89 2.92 -0.71
C ASP A 63 20.11 3.26 0.58
N GLY A 64 18.93 3.86 0.46
CA GLY A 64 18.09 4.24 1.59
C GLY A 64 18.58 5.49 2.34
N LYS A 65 19.69 6.09 1.92
CA LYS A 65 20.40 7.13 2.66
C LYS A 65 20.18 8.49 1.99
N GLY A 66 19.79 9.49 2.79
CA GLY A 66 19.53 10.84 2.28
C GLY A 66 18.14 11.35 2.65
N ASN A 67 17.86 12.61 2.34
CA ASN A 67 16.57 13.22 2.64
C ASN A 67 15.49 12.77 1.63
N PRO A 68 14.19 12.78 1.99
CA PRO A 68 13.12 12.36 1.07
C PRO A 68 13.09 13.07 -0.28
N GLU A 69 13.55 14.32 -0.37
CA GLU A 69 13.61 15.06 -1.64
C GLU A 69 14.64 14.45 -2.61
N GLN A 70 15.76 13.96 -2.10
CA GLN A 70 16.76 13.24 -2.90
C GLN A 70 16.23 11.91 -3.43
N HIS A 71 15.38 11.23 -2.67
CA HIS A 71 14.73 9.99 -3.11
C HIS A 71 13.78 10.28 -4.29
N ILE A 72 13.00 11.37 -4.17
CA ILE A 72 12.09 11.82 -5.23
C ILE A 72 12.90 12.23 -6.48
N ALA A 73 13.99 12.99 -6.31
CA ALA A 73 14.84 13.39 -7.42
C ALA A 73 15.45 12.19 -8.15
N HIS A 74 16.00 11.21 -7.41
CA HIS A 74 16.58 10.00 -7.98
C HIS A 74 15.53 9.14 -8.71
N PHE A 75 14.33 9.04 -8.16
CA PHE A 75 13.21 8.35 -8.81
C PHE A 75 12.84 9.02 -10.15
N ILE A 76 12.70 10.35 -10.15
CA ILE A 76 12.36 11.12 -11.36
C ILE A 76 13.44 10.94 -12.43
N GLU A 77 14.72 11.06 -12.07
CA GLU A 77 15.85 10.86 -12.99
C GLU A 77 15.84 9.45 -13.59
N THR A 78 15.76 8.42 -12.74
CA THR A 78 15.76 7.01 -13.15
C THR A 78 14.56 6.64 -14.02
N CYS A 79 13.39 7.26 -13.78
CA CYS A 79 12.21 7.06 -14.61
C CYS A 79 12.27 7.85 -15.93
N ASN A 80 12.88 9.04 -15.94
CA ASN A 80 12.96 9.88 -17.14
C ASN A 80 13.87 9.26 -18.22
N ASP A 81 14.96 8.61 -17.81
CA ASP A 81 15.84 7.86 -18.72
C ASP A 81 15.13 6.67 -19.37
N GLY A 82 14.16 6.05 -18.68
CA GLY A 82 13.31 4.99 -19.23
C GLY A 82 12.11 5.50 -20.05
N GLY A 83 11.61 6.69 -19.73
CA GLY A 83 10.39 7.27 -20.29
C GLY A 83 10.53 7.84 -21.70
N THR A 84 11.72 8.34 -22.07
CA THR A 84 12.02 8.81 -23.44
C THR A 84 11.98 7.69 -24.46
N HIS A 85 12.36 6.47 -24.08
CA HIS A 85 12.31 5.30 -24.96
C HIS A 85 10.89 4.74 -25.14
N ILE A 86 10.05 4.81 -24.10
CA ILE A 86 8.67 4.30 -24.16
C ILE A 86 7.74 5.29 -24.89
N SER A 87 7.91 6.60 -24.67
CA SER A 87 7.04 7.63 -25.28
C SER A 87 7.17 7.68 -26.81
N ASN A 88 8.37 7.44 -27.34
CA ASN A 88 8.63 7.37 -28.78
C ASN A 88 8.09 6.09 -29.45
N LEU A 89 7.54 5.15 -28.69
CA LEU A 89 6.99 3.88 -29.20
C LEU A 89 5.46 3.80 -29.13
N ILE A 90 4.81 4.80 -28.53
CA ILE A 90 3.35 4.87 -28.34
C ILE A 90 2.70 5.92 -29.27
N LEU A 91 3.49 6.69 -30.03
CA LEU A 91 3.07 7.56 -31.14
C LEU A 91 3.29 6.88 -32.50
#